data_AF-A0A974Z2E0-F1
#
_entry.id   AF-A0A974Z2E0-F1
#
_cell.length_a   1.000
_cell.length_b   1.000
_cell.length_c   1.000
_cell.angle_alpha   90.00
_cell.angle_beta   90.00
_cell.angle_gamma   90.00
#
_symmetry.space_group_name_H-M   'P 1'
#
loop_
_entity.id
_entity.type
_entity.pdbx_description
1 polymer ?
#
loop_
_entity_poly.entity_id
_entity_poly.type
_entity_poly.pdbx_seq_one_letter_code
_entity_poly.pdbx_strand_id
1 'polypeptide(L)'
;MTLLVPDSSVMTPQDLGTMDGQRLVTACGHEHASMLVEQARRAWVEEQRWFARLCQASVERGMREATVPRLGDCARLSAHQLREALAWNADRDTPLVVLPGGQRLPAGSGDL
;
A
#
# COMPACT_ATOMS: atom_id res chain seq x y z
N MET A 1 5.21 19.54 19.09
CA MET A 1 4.77 19.96 17.75
C MET A 1 4.26 18.75 17.01
N THR A 2 3.13 18.86 16.30
CA THR A 2 2.53 17.74 15.57
C THR A 2 2.62 17.99 14.08
N LEU A 3 2.95 16.96 13.30
CA LEU A 3 3.12 17.05 11.85
C LEU A 3 2.71 15.76 11.15
N LEU A 4 2.42 15.85 9.86
CA LEU A 4 2.19 14.72 8.97
C LEU A 4 3.50 14.34 8.28
N VAL A 5 3.83 13.06 8.29
CA VAL A 5 5.00 12.50 7.60
C VAL A 5 4.58 11.44 6.59
N PRO A 6 5.31 11.26 5.46
CA PRO A 6 5.06 10.17 4.53
C PRO A 6 5.11 8.80 5.21
N ASP A 7 4.18 7.91 4.88
CA ASP A 7 4.16 6.55 5.37
C ASP A 7 3.44 5.63 4.37
N SER A 8 4.20 4.83 3.61
CA SER A 8 3.66 3.92 2.59
C SER A 8 2.84 2.77 3.18
N SER A 9 2.87 2.57 4.51
CA SER A 9 2.04 1.60 5.20
C SER A 9 0.65 2.14 5.56
N VAL A 10 0.47 3.46 5.55
CA VAL A 10 -0.79 4.09 5.91
C VAL A 10 -1.65 4.27 4.68
N MET A 11 -2.79 3.58 4.69
CA MET A 11 -3.85 3.76 3.72
C MET A 11 -5.06 4.40 4.37
N THR A 12 -5.53 5.51 3.81
CA THR A 12 -6.84 6.06 4.17
C THR A 12 -7.90 5.51 3.22
N PRO A 13 -9.15 5.35 3.67
CA PRO A 13 -10.27 5.11 2.77
C PRO A 13 -10.25 6.08 1.58
N GLN A 14 -10.52 5.58 0.36
CA GLN A 14 -10.35 6.32 -0.90
C GLN A 14 -11.14 7.64 -0.96
N ASP A 15 -12.22 7.74 -0.19
CA ASP A 15 -13.10 8.90 -0.05
C ASP A 15 -12.50 10.05 0.79
N LEU A 16 -11.40 9.80 1.52
CA LEU A 16 -10.74 10.77 2.41
C LEU A 16 -9.33 11.18 1.91
N GLY A 17 -9.09 11.09 0.59
CA GLY A 17 -7.77 11.08 -0.08
C GLY A 17 -6.74 12.19 0.22
N THR A 18 -6.98 13.13 1.13
CA THR A 18 -6.00 14.13 1.58
C THR A 18 -4.97 13.60 2.58
N MET A 19 -5.19 12.43 3.17
CA MET A 19 -4.30 11.81 4.17
C MET A 19 -3.69 10.47 3.73
N ASP A 20 -3.92 10.06 2.49
CA ASP A 20 -3.39 8.79 1.99
C ASP A 20 -1.86 8.80 1.96
N GLY A 21 -1.23 7.79 2.55
CA GLY A 21 0.23 7.71 2.68
C GLY A 21 0.82 8.71 3.69
N GLN A 22 0.04 9.18 4.68
CA GLN A 22 0.52 10.10 5.70
C GLN A 22 0.19 9.61 7.12
N ARG A 23 1.17 9.72 8.03
CA ARG A 23 1.02 9.44 9.46
C ARG A 23 1.20 10.71 10.27
N LEU A 24 0.33 10.91 11.27
CA LEU A 24 0.48 11.98 12.25
C LEU A 24 1.51 11.59 13.31
N VAL A 25 2.52 12.43 13.52
CA VAL A 25 3.58 12.20 14.53
C VAL A 25 3.77 13.45 15.39
N THR A 26 4.31 13.27 16.59
CA THR A 26 4.64 14.36 17.52
C THR A 26 6.15 14.45 17.73
N ALA A 27 6.71 15.63 17.48
CA ALA A 27 8.11 15.96 17.71
C ALA A 27 8.27 16.92 18.90
N CYS A 28 9.39 16.81 19.62
CA CYS A 28 9.74 17.69 20.73
C CYS A 28 10.23 19.08 20.27
N GLY A 29 10.56 19.24 18.98
CA GLY A 29 11.03 20.50 18.40
C GLY A 29 11.21 20.39 16.89
N HIS A 30 11.67 21.49 16.27
CA HIS A 30 11.84 21.59 14.82
C HIS A 30 12.90 20.62 14.28
N GLU A 31 14.03 20.46 14.96
CA GLU A 31 15.09 19.55 14.54
C GLU A 31 14.61 18.09 14.50
N HIS A 32 13.95 17.64 15.56
CA HIS A 32 13.37 16.29 15.61
C HIS A 32 12.29 16.10 14.54
N ALA A 33 11.47 17.12 14.28
CA ALA A 33 10.49 17.04 13.19
C ALA A 33 11.15 16.85 11.81
N SER A 34 12.22 17.59 11.51
CA SER A 34 12.98 17.43 10.28
C SER A 34 13.58 16.04 10.15
N MET A 35 14.14 15.48 11.24
CA MET A 35 14.65 14.12 11.26
C MET A 35 13.57 13.08 10.95
N LEU A 36 12.37 13.23 11.54
CA LEU A 36 11.25 12.32 11.29
C LEU A 36 10.78 12.38 9.83
N VAL A 37 10.72 13.57 9.23
CA VAL A 37 10.36 13.73 7.81
C VAL A 37 11.38 13.07 6.90
N GLU A 38 12.67 13.26 7.15
CA GLU A 38 13.73 12.67 6.33
C GLU A 38 13.79 11.15 6.47
N GLN A 39 13.62 10.64 7.68
CA GLN A 39 13.52 9.20 7.91
C GLN A 39 12.30 8.61 7.18
N ALA A 40 11.15 9.26 7.28
CA ALA A 40 9.93 8.84 6.60
C ALA A 40 10.09 8.79 5.08
N ARG A 41 10.72 9.81 4.48
CA ARG A 41 11.00 9.85 3.04
C ARG A 41 11.90 8.69 2.58
N ARG A 42 12.94 8.37 3.37
CA ARG A 42 13.85 7.26 3.06
C ARG A 42 13.20 5.88 3.23
N ALA A 43 12.23 5.77 4.13
CA ALA A 43 11.49 4.54 4.37
C ALA A 43 10.32 4.33 3.40
N TRP A 44 10.06 5.28 2.50
CA TRP A 44 8.97 5.19 1.55
C TRP A 44 9.22 4.10 0.50
N VAL A 45 8.24 3.22 0.33
CA VAL A 45 8.26 2.15 -0.68
C VAL A 45 6.99 2.23 -1.51
N GLU A 46 7.14 2.47 -2.82
CA GLU A 46 6.00 2.64 -3.74
C GLU A 46 5.19 1.34 -3.88
N GLU A 47 5.90 0.21 -4.00
CA GLU A 47 5.33 -1.12 -4.19
C GLU A 47 4.47 -1.53 -2.99
N GLN A 48 4.90 -1.16 -1.78
CA GLN A 48 4.11 -1.33 -0.55
C GLN A 48 2.78 -0.60 -0.64
N ARG A 49 2.78 0.65 -1.10
CA ARG A 49 1.57 1.46 -1.24
C ARG A 49 0.65 0.90 -2.32
N TRP A 50 1.20 0.48 -3.46
CA TRP A 50 0.43 -0.16 -4.52
C TRP A 50 -0.23 -1.45 -4.02
N PHE A 51 0.51 -2.27 -3.28
CA PHE A 51 -0.03 -3.49 -2.69
C PHE A 51 -1.13 -3.18 -1.65
N ALA A 52 -0.96 -2.14 -0.85
CA ALA A 52 -1.98 -1.74 0.12
C ALA A 52 -3.28 -1.26 -0.56
N ARG A 53 -3.19 -0.57 -1.71
CA ARG A 53 -4.37 -0.24 -2.55
C ARG A 53 -5.05 -1.48 -3.12
N LEU A 54 -4.27 -2.47 -3.54
CA LEU A 54 -4.80 -3.76 -3.99
C LEU A 54 -5.58 -4.45 -2.86
N CYS A 55 -5.05 -4.44 -1.64
CA CYS A 55 -5.73 -4.95 -0.45
C CYS A 55 -7.06 -4.21 -0.16
N GLN A 56 -7.09 -2.88 -0.31
CA GLN A 56 -8.33 -2.12 -0.16
C GLN A 56 -9.37 -2.48 -1.24
N ALA A 57 -8.97 -2.51 -2.52
CA ALA A 57 -9.85 -2.90 -3.61
C ALA A 57 -10.43 -4.32 -3.40
N SER A 58 -9.66 -5.21 -2.78
CA SER A 58 -10.08 -6.58 -2.51
C SER A 58 -11.32 -6.69 -1.61
N VAL A 59 -11.52 -5.74 -0.69
CA VAL A 59 -12.64 -5.76 0.27
C VAL A 59 -13.86 -4.96 -0.21
N GLU A 60 -13.81 -4.34 -1.39
CA GLU A 60 -14.94 -3.63 -1.95
C GLU A 60 -16.11 -4.59 -2.27
N ARG A 61 -17.34 -4.09 -2.16
CA ARG A 61 -18.56 -4.90 -2.35
C ARG A 61 -18.57 -5.52 -3.75
N GLY A 62 -18.69 -6.85 -3.80
CA GLY A 62 -18.75 -7.61 -5.06
C GLY A 62 -17.38 -8.03 -5.61
N MET A 63 -16.27 -7.71 -4.93
CA MET A 63 -14.92 -8.05 -5.39
C MET A 63 -14.43 -9.43 -4.94
N ARG A 64 -15.15 -10.14 -4.07
CA ARG A 64 -14.72 -11.43 -3.50
C ARG A 64 -14.31 -12.48 -4.53
N GLU A 65 -14.96 -12.50 -5.69
CA GLU A 65 -14.68 -13.43 -6.80
C GLU A 65 -13.86 -12.78 -7.94
N ALA A 66 -13.44 -11.52 -7.78
CA ALA A 66 -12.67 -10.81 -8.78
C ALA A 66 -11.25 -11.37 -8.91
N THR A 67 -10.73 -11.36 -10.13
CA THR A 67 -9.34 -11.73 -10.42
C THR A 67 -8.38 -10.62 -9.98
N VAL A 68 -7.12 -10.98 -9.71
CA VAL A 68 -6.09 -10.01 -9.31
C VAL A 68 -5.90 -8.87 -10.32
N PRO A 69 -5.89 -9.09 -11.65
CA PRO A 69 -5.88 -8.01 -12.62
C PRO A 69 -7.07 -7.05 -12.47
N ARG A 70 -8.29 -7.57 -12.25
CA ARG A 70 -9.48 -6.74 -12.05
C ARG A 70 -9.42 -5.93 -10.76
N LEU A 71 -8.83 -6.48 -9.70
CA LEU A 71 -8.55 -5.73 -8.47
C LEU A 71 -7.51 -4.64 -8.73
N GLY A 72 -6.50 -4.88 -9.56
CA GLY A 72 -5.53 -3.89 -10.01
C GLY A 72 -6.18 -2.71 -10.72
N ASP A 73 -7.10 -2.98 -11.66
CA ASP A 73 -7.89 -1.94 -12.34
C ASP A 73 -8.70 -1.10 -11.34
N CYS A 74 -9.36 -1.76 -10.37
CA CYS A 74 -10.13 -1.10 -9.32
C CYS A 74 -9.23 -0.23 -8.42
N ALA A 75 -8.04 -0.73 -8.10
CA ALA A 75 -7.01 0.00 -7.36
C ALA A 75 -6.30 1.09 -8.18
N ARG A 76 -6.67 1.26 -9.46
CA ARG A 76 -6.08 2.19 -10.44
C ARG A 76 -4.57 1.98 -10.60
N LEU A 77 -4.14 0.72 -10.58
CA LEU A 77 -2.76 0.32 -10.82
C LEU A 77 -2.59 -0.04 -12.30
N SER A 78 -1.50 0.42 -12.90
CA SER A 78 -1.06 -0.14 -14.18
C SER A 78 -0.62 -1.60 -14.01
N ALA A 79 -0.60 -2.37 -15.10
CA ALA A 79 -0.09 -3.75 -15.07
C ALA A 79 1.36 -3.84 -14.54
N HIS A 80 2.18 -2.83 -14.81
CA HIS A 80 3.54 -2.77 -14.25
C HIS A 80 3.51 -2.58 -12.73
N GLN A 81 2.78 -1.59 -12.22
CA GLN A 81 2.65 -1.35 -10.78
C GLN A 81 2.04 -2.54 -10.03
N LEU A 82 1.05 -3.21 -10.63
CA LEU A 82 0.46 -4.42 -10.05
C LEU A 82 1.50 -5.53 -9.89
N ARG A 83 2.32 -5.76 -10.92
CA ARG A 83 3.38 -6.79 -10.87
C ARG A 83 4.43 -6.46 -9.80
N GLU A 84 4.92 -5.22 -9.76
CA GLU A 84 5.92 -4.80 -8.77
C GLU A 84 5.35 -4.87 -7.34
N ALA A 85 4.08 -4.51 -7.15
CA ALA A 85 3.40 -4.65 -5.86
C ALA A 85 3.34 -6.12 -5.39
N LEU A 86 3.06 -7.04 -6.31
CA LEU A 86 2.99 -8.47 -6.04
C LEU A 86 4.38 -9.07 -5.79
N ALA A 87 5.39 -8.65 -6.57
CA ALA A 87 6.78 -9.03 -6.36
C ALA A 87 7.28 -8.57 -4.98
N TRP A 88 7.03 -7.31 -4.63
CA TRP A 88 7.34 -6.77 -3.32
C TRP A 88 6.69 -7.57 -2.19
N ASN A 89 5.42 -7.97 -2.32
CA ASN A 89 4.76 -8.80 -1.31
C ASN A 89 5.41 -10.18 -1.21
N ALA A 90 5.77 -10.80 -2.34
CA ALA A 90 6.41 -12.11 -2.39
C ALA A 90 7.79 -12.13 -1.72
N ASP A 91 8.53 -11.02 -1.77
CA ASP A 91 9.87 -10.87 -1.18
C ASP A 91 9.85 -10.57 0.34
N ARG A 92 8.67 -10.42 0.95
CA ARG A 92 8.54 -10.20 2.41
C ARG A 92 8.81 -11.49 3.19
N ASP A 93 9.29 -11.35 4.42
CA ASP A 93 9.44 -12.48 5.37
C ASP A 93 8.14 -13.27 5.57
N THR A 94 7.00 -12.57 5.52
CA THR A 94 5.66 -13.16 5.63
C THR A 94 4.77 -12.61 4.50
N PRO A 95 4.81 -13.21 3.31
CA PRO A 95 4.01 -12.76 2.17
C PRO A 95 2.53 -13.08 2.42
N LEU A 96 1.63 -12.20 1.99
CA LEU A 96 0.22 -12.58 1.87
C LEU A 96 0.06 -13.53 0.69
N VAL A 97 -0.68 -14.61 0.91
CA VAL A 97 -1.10 -15.57 -0.14
C VAL A 97 -2.58 -15.42 -0.50
N VAL A 98 -3.33 -14.73 0.36
CA VAL A 98 -4.74 -14.41 0.21
C VAL A 98 -4.92 -12.94 0.58
N LEU A 99 -5.57 -12.16 -0.30
CA LEU A 99 -5.94 -10.78 -0.03
C LEU A 99 -7.04 -10.71 1.05
N PRO A 100 -7.20 -9.58 1.76
CA PRO A 100 -8.22 -9.43 2.80
C PRO A 100 -9.65 -9.74 2.34
N GLY A 101 -9.97 -9.54 1.05
CA GLY A 101 -11.25 -9.90 0.44
C GLY A 101 -11.47 -11.40 0.18
N GLY A 102 -10.45 -12.25 0.36
CA GLY A 102 -10.49 -13.70 0.18
C GLY A 102 -9.92 -14.20 -1.16
N GLN A 103 -9.44 -13.32 -2.03
CA GLN A 103 -8.87 -13.67 -3.33
C GLN A 103 -7.45 -14.22 -3.15
N ARG A 104 -7.15 -15.34 -3.81
CA ARG A 104 -5.80 -15.91 -3.80
C ARG A 104 -4.88 -15.12 -4.73
N LEU A 105 -3.67 -14.84 -4.26
CA LEU A 105 -2.63 -14.25 -5.08
C LEU A 105 -1.95 -15.33 -5.95
N PRO A 106 -1.51 -15.00 -7.17
CA PRO A 106 -0.76 -15.93 -7.99
C PRO A 106 0.54 -16.32 -7.27
N ALA A 107 0.91 -17.60 -7.39
CA ALA A 107 2.15 -18.11 -6.82
C ALA A 107 3.32 -17.66 -7.72
N GLY A 108 3.93 -16.53 -7.38
CA GLY A 108 5.12 -16.03 -8.07
C GLY A 108 4.84 -15.20 -9.33
N SER A 109 5.88 -14.53 -9.80
CA SER A 109 5.88 -13.41 -10.75
C SER A 109 5.54 -13.76 -12.21
N GLY A 110 5.02 -14.96 -12.48
CA GLY A 110 4.93 -15.54 -13.83
C GLY A 110 3.57 -15.44 -14.54
N ASP A 111 2.46 -15.38 -13.79
CA ASP A 111 1.12 -15.58 -14.37
C ASP A 111 0.16 -14.41 -14.06
N LEU A 112 0.41 -13.25 -14.66
CA LEU A 112 -0.53 -12.12 -14.73
C LEU A 112 -0.84 -11.74 -16.17
#